data_AF-T0FZR9-F1
#
_entry.id   AF-T0FZR9-F1
#
_cell.length_a   1.000
_cell.length_b   1.000
_cell.length_c   1.000
_cell.angle_alpha   90.00
_cell.angle_beta   90.00
_cell.angle_gamma   90.00
#
_symmetry.space_group_name_H-M   'P 1'
#
loop_
_entity.id
_entity.type
_entity.pdbx_description
1 polymer ?
#
loop_
_entity_poly.entity_id
_entity_poly.type
_entity_poly.pdbx_seq_one_letter_code
_entity_poly.pdbx_strand_id
1 'polypeptide(L)'
;MTEPTIAQLDAQIADLQRQRDLASLNGSKAVKAALVAGKVATLAEDLEALLPDLSNESVAAQQARNVISVIRNVRGLVDGEISRIEAMVEPEPEEPAA
;
A
#
# COMPACT_ATOMS: atom_id res chain seq x y z
N MET A 1 -25.46 29.47 -18.55
CA MET A 1 -24.34 28.70 -18.00
C MET A 1 -24.02 27.62 -19.01
N THR A 2 -22.77 27.53 -19.46
CA THR A 2 -22.32 26.51 -20.42
C THR A 2 -22.12 25.20 -19.67
N GLU A 3 -22.64 24.10 -20.20
CA GLU A 3 -22.38 22.77 -19.61
C GLU A 3 -20.90 22.41 -19.78
N PRO A 4 -20.29 21.74 -18.78
CA PRO A 4 -18.91 21.30 -18.87
C PRO A 4 -18.75 20.23 -19.96
N THR A 5 -17.61 20.26 -20.65
CA THR A 5 -17.23 19.22 -21.61
C THR A 5 -16.77 17.95 -20.88
N ILE A 6 -16.73 16.82 -21.59
CA ILE A 6 -16.19 15.56 -21.04
C ILE A 6 -14.75 15.75 -20.53
N ALA A 7 -13.90 16.42 -21.29
CA ALA A 7 -12.52 16.68 -20.87
C ALA A 7 -12.43 17.51 -19.57
N GLN A 8 -13.35 18.46 -19.37
CA GLN A 8 -13.42 19.22 -18.12
C GLN A 8 -13.89 18.36 -16.95
N LEU A 9 -14.80 17.40 -17.18
CA LEU A 9 -15.23 16.45 -16.16
C LEU A 9 -14.11 15.48 -15.79
N ASP A 10 -13.37 14.95 -16.76
CA ASP A 10 -12.25 14.04 -16.53
C ASP A 10 -11.13 14.71 -15.72
N ALA A 11 -10.80 15.97 -16.04
CA ALA A 11 -9.83 16.76 -15.27
C ALA A 11 -10.28 16.98 -13.82
N GLN A 12 -11.57 17.28 -13.61
CA GLN A 12 -12.14 17.41 -12.26
C GLN A 12 -12.10 16.09 -11.49
N ILE A 13 -12.39 14.96 -12.14
CA ILE A 13 -12.31 13.64 -11.53
C ILE A 13 -10.87 13.33 -11.11
N ALA A 14 -9.89 13.60 -11.97
CA ALA A 14 -8.48 13.37 -11.67
C ALA A 14 -8.01 14.22 -10.47
N ASP A 15 -8.41 15.49 -10.42
CA ASP A 15 -8.08 16.36 -9.29
C ASP A 15 -8.74 15.88 -7.98
N LEU A 16 -10.02 15.53 -8.01
CA LEU A 16 -10.73 14.97 -6.85
C LEU A 16 -10.11 13.65 -6.37
N GLN A 17 -9.68 12.79 -7.29
CA GLN A 17 -8.96 11.56 -6.96
C GLN A 17 -7.62 11.85 -6.29
N ARG A 18 -6.85 12.83 -6.80
CA ARG A 18 -5.60 13.28 -6.18
C ARG A 18 -5.85 13.81 -4.77
N GLN A 19 -6.85 14.68 -4.58
CA GLN A 19 -7.21 15.22 -3.28
C GLN A 19 -7.60 14.12 -2.28
N ARG A 20 -8.42 13.15 -2.71
CA ARG A 20 -8.81 12.00 -1.90
C ARG A 20 -7.60 11.17 -1.46
N ASP A 21 -6.71 10.86 -2.40
CA ASP A 21 -5.52 10.04 -2.14
C ASP A 21 -4.55 10.75 -1.17
N LEU A 22 -4.36 12.06 -1.32
CA LEU A 22 -3.59 12.87 -0.37
C LEU A 22 -4.23 12.88 1.02
N ALA A 23 -5.56 13.01 1.09
CA ALA A 23 -6.29 12.98 2.36
C ALA A 23 -6.20 11.61 3.07
N SER A 24 -6.07 10.51 2.32
CA SER A 24 -5.93 9.17 2.90
C SER A 24 -4.51 8.82 3.34
N LEU A 25 -3.49 9.61 2.99
CA LEU A 25 -2.07 9.31 3.27
C LEU A 25 -1.79 8.96 4.73
N ASN A 26 -2.34 9.74 5.67
CA ASN A 26 -2.15 9.47 7.10
C ASN A 26 -2.80 8.15 7.53
N GLY A 27 -3.92 7.78 6.92
CA GLY A 27 -4.56 6.48 7.11
C GLY A 27 -3.67 5.34 6.62
N SER A 28 -3.11 5.45 5.41
CA SER A 28 -2.19 4.44 4.85
C SER A 28 -0.93 4.32 5.72
N LYS A 29 -0.38 5.43 6.23
CA LYS A 29 0.74 5.43 7.19
C LYS A 29 0.38 4.76 8.52
N ALA A 30 -0.83 4.97 9.03
CA ALA A 30 -1.31 4.31 10.24
C ALA A 30 -1.46 2.78 10.04
N VAL A 31 -1.94 2.35 8.87
CA VAL A 31 -1.99 0.92 8.52
C VAL A 31 -0.58 0.33 8.47
N LYS A 32 0.38 1.00 7.83
CA LYS A 32 1.79 0.58 7.85
C LYS A 32 2.33 0.43 9.27
N ALA A 33 2.09 1.43 10.12
CA ALA A 33 2.51 1.38 11.52
C ALA A 33 1.90 0.18 12.27
N ALA A 34 0.64 -0.17 12.01
CA ALA A 34 0.02 -1.35 12.59
C ALA A 34 0.64 -2.67 12.08
N LEU A 35 0.99 -2.76 10.80
CA LEU A 35 1.58 -3.96 10.18
C LEU A 35 3.02 -4.25 10.64
N VAL A 36 3.74 -3.23 11.09
CA VAL A 36 5.11 -3.34 11.61
C VAL A 36 5.18 -3.30 13.13
N ALA A 37 4.02 -3.31 13.81
CA ALA A 37 3.92 -3.32 15.26
C ALA A 37 3.38 -4.65 15.79
N GLY A 38 3.62 -4.89 17.08
CA GLY A 38 3.05 -6.03 17.82
C GLY A 38 3.39 -7.38 17.22
N LYS A 39 2.48 -8.35 17.36
CA LYS A 39 2.69 -9.72 16.88
C LYS A 39 2.72 -9.85 15.36
N VAL A 40 2.07 -8.93 14.62
CA VAL A 40 2.10 -8.97 13.15
C VAL A 40 3.52 -8.70 12.64
N ALA A 41 4.31 -7.87 13.35
CA ALA A 41 5.70 -7.54 13.02
C ALA A 41 6.54 -8.79 12.74
N THR A 42 6.51 -9.76 13.66
CA THR A 42 7.37 -10.95 13.64
C THR A 42 6.69 -12.21 13.12
N LEU A 43 5.35 -12.23 12.99
CA LEU A 43 4.59 -13.46 12.69
C LEU A 43 5.08 -14.20 11.44
N ALA A 44 5.48 -13.50 10.38
CA ALA A 44 6.01 -14.16 9.19
C ALA A 44 7.33 -14.90 9.47
N GLU A 45 8.24 -14.27 10.21
CA GLU A 45 9.53 -14.86 10.61
C GLU A 45 9.32 -16.02 11.59
N ASP A 46 8.42 -15.83 12.57
CA ASP A 46 8.06 -16.86 13.54
C ASP A 46 7.47 -18.11 12.86
N LEU A 47 6.60 -17.92 11.86
CA LEU A 47 6.04 -19.03 11.09
C LEU A 47 7.08 -19.70 10.18
N GLU A 48 7.98 -18.91 9.57
CA GLU A 48 9.02 -19.44 8.69
C GLU A 48 10.01 -20.32 9.48
N ALA A 49 10.32 -19.95 10.72
CA ALA A 49 11.15 -20.73 11.64
C ALA A 49 10.53 -22.08 12.04
N LEU A 50 9.19 -22.20 12.02
CA LEU A 50 8.48 -23.45 12.35
C LEU A 50 8.31 -24.38 11.15
N LEU A 51 8.50 -23.90 9.91
CA LEU A 51 8.31 -24.72 8.71
C LEU A 51 9.17 -26.00 8.67
N PRO A 52 10.45 -26.02 9.12
CA PRO A 52 11.26 -27.23 9.12
C PRO A 52 10.72 -28.36 10.02
N ASP A 53 9.94 -28.01 11.04
CA ASP A 53 9.34 -28.96 11.98
C ASP A 53 8.01 -29.55 11.47
N LEU A 54 7.53 -29.07 10.32
CA LEU A 54 6.26 -29.48 9.74
C LEU A 54 6.46 -30.36 8.50
N SER A 55 5.61 -31.38 8.35
CA SER A 55 5.48 -32.07 7.06
C SER A 55 5.01 -31.09 5.99
N ASN A 56 5.66 -31.12 4.82
CA ASN A 56 5.28 -30.28 3.68
C ASN A 56 3.84 -30.51 3.21
N GLU A 57 3.31 -31.71 3.41
CA GLU A 57 1.94 -32.09 3.07
C GLU A 57 0.92 -31.68 4.14
N SER A 58 1.38 -31.14 5.28
CA SER A 58 0.49 -30.73 6.35
C SER A 58 -0.26 -29.45 6.00
N VAL A 59 -1.53 -29.40 6.38
CA VAL A 59 -2.35 -28.18 6.32
C VAL A 59 -1.67 -27.05 7.09
N ALA A 60 -1.02 -27.34 8.22
CA ALA A 60 -0.28 -26.35 9.00
C ALA A 60 0.84 -25.68 8.19
N ALA A 61 1.69 -26.46 7.50
CA ALA A 61 2.75 -25.91 6.67
C ALA A 61 2.20 -25.08 5.50
N GLN A 62 1.12 -25.53 4.86
CA GLN A 62 0.48 -24.79 3.78
C GLN A 62 -0.10 -23.45 4.27
N GLN A 63 -0.79 -23.45 5.40
CA GLN A 63 -1.37 -22.21 5.95
C GLN A 63 -0.30 -21.25 6.46
N ALA A 64 0.78 -21.76 7.07
CA ALA A 64 1.93 -20.94 7.46
C ALA A 64 2.52 -20.20 6.24
N ARG A 65 2.75 -20.90 5.12
CA ARG A 65 3.22 -20.27 3.87
C ARG A 65 2.24 -19.23 3.31
N ASN A 66 0.93 -19.51 3.38
CA ASN A 66 -0.09 -18.56 2.93
C ASN A 66 -0.05 -17.28 3.76
N VAL A 67 0.04 -17.39 5.09
CA VAL A 67 0.11 -16.23 5.99
C VAL A 67 1.40 -15.45 5.78
N ILE A 68 2.55 -16.12 5.65
CA ILE A 68 3.84 -15.48 5.31
C ILE A 68 3.71 -14.66 4.03
N SER A 69 3.13 -15.24 2.98
CA SER A 69 2.90 -14.57 1.70
C SER A 69 2.01 -13.33 1.85
N VAL A 70 0.88 -13.45 2.53
CA VAL A 70 -0.05 -12.33 2.76
C VAL A 70 0.63 -11.20 3.53
N ILE A 71 1.34 -11.50 4.63
CA ILE A 71 2.00 -10.46 5.44
C ILE A 71 3.05 -9.71 4.62
N ARG A 72 3.90 -10.44 3.89
CA ARG A 72 4.96 -9.83 3.06
C ARG A 72 4.35 -8.99 1.93
N ASN A 73 3.34 -9.51 1.24
CA ASN A 73 2.70 -8.80 0.13
C ASN A 73 1.95 -7.56 0.59
N VAL A 74 1.16 -7.66 1.67
CA VAL A 74 0.40 -6.52 2.19
C VAL A 74 1.32 -5.38 2.63
N ARG A 75 2.44 -5.70 3.30
CA ARG A 75 3.45 -4.67 3.64
C ARG A 75 3.97 -3.96 2.38
N GLY A 76 4.38 -4.72 1.37
CA GLY A 76 4.88 -4.15 0.11
C GLY A 76 3.84 -3.32 -0.63
N LEU A 77 2.58 -3.76 -0.66
CA LEU A 77 1.48 -3.02 -1.30
C LEU A 77 1.20 -1.69 -0.58
N VAL A 78 1.16 -1.70 0.76
CA VAL A 78 0.95 -0.49 1.56
C VAL A 78 2.15 0.48 1.41
N ASP A 79 3.38 -0.04 1.40
CA ASP A 79 4.58 0.76 1.16
C ASP A 79 4.57 1.41 -0.23
N GLY A 80 4.17 0.66 -1.25
CA GLY A 80 4.01 1.16 -2.62
C GLY A 80 2.92 2.22 -2.74
N GLU A 81 1.78 2.02 -2.07
CA GLU A 81 0.70 3.00 -2.02
C GLU A 81 1.15 4.32 -1.38
N ILE A 82 1.83 4.25 -0.23
CA ILE A 82 2.37 5.43 0.46
C ILE A 82 3.35 6.16 -0.46
N SER A 83 4.30 5.43 -1.07
CA SER A 83 5.31 6.02 -1.96
C SER A 83 4.67 6.73 -3.17
N ARG A 84 3.64 6.10 -3.77
CA ARG A 84 2.89 6.68 -4.88
C ARG A 84 2.19 7.99 -4.48
N ILE A 85 1.57 8.02 -3.30
CA ILE A 85 0.85 9.22 -2.81
C ILE A 85 1.85 10.32 -2.41
N GLU A 86 2.97 9.98 -1.78
CA GLU A 86 4.03 10.93 -1.42
C GLU A 86 4.64 11.59 -2.66
N ALA A 87 4.80 10.85 -3.76
CA ALA A 87 5.24 11.39 -5.04
C ALA A 87 4.25 12.41 -5.66
N MET A 88 2.98 12.45 -5.22
CA MET A 88 2.01 13.47 -5.64
C MET A 88 2.14 14.79 -4.85
N VAL A 89 2.87 14.77 -3.73
CA VAL A 89 3.11 15.93 -2.85
C VAL A 89 4.36 16.69 -3.29
N GLU A 90 5.37 15.99 -3.82
CA GLU A 90 6.51 16.65 -4.44
C GLU A 90 6.02 17.45 -5.66
N PRO A 91 6.32 18.77 -5.73
CA PRO A 91 5.97 19.55 -6.91
C PRO A 91 6.72 19.00 -8.12
N GLU A 92 6.08 19.03 -9.30
CA GLU A 92 6.82 18.87 -10.56
C GLU A 92 8.01 19.86 -10.55
N PRO A 93 9.21 19.46 -11.02
CA PRO A 93 10.30 20.40 -11.17
C PRO A 93 9.83 21.56 -12.06
N GLU A 94 9.93 22.79 -11.56
CA GLU A 94 9.68 24.00 -12.35
C GLU A 94 10.47 23.88 -13.66
N GLU A 95 9.76 23.83 -14.80
CA GLU A 95 10.40 24.00 -16.10
C GLU A 95 11.25 25.28 -16.05
N PRO A 96 12.53 25.25 -16.46
CA PRO A 96 13.34 26.45 -16.44
C PRO A 96 12.70 27.50 -17.34
N ALA A 97 12.34 28.65 -16.75
CA ALA A 97 11.80 29.79 -17.47
C ALA A 97 12.72 30.13 -18.65
N ALA A 98 12.18 29.99 -19.87
CA ALA A 98 12.84 30.37 -21.12
C ALA A 98 12.90 31.90 -21.29
#